data_AF-H2ZN25-F1
#
_entry.id   AF-H2ZN25-F1
#
_cell.length_a   1.000
_cell.length_b   1.000
_cell.length_c   1.000
_cell.angle_alpha   90.00
_cell.angle_beta   90.00
_cell.angle_gamma   90.00
#
_symmetry.space_group_name_H-M   'P 1'
#
loop_
_entity.id
_entity.type
_entity.pdbx_description
1 polymer ?
#
loop_
_entity_poly.entity_id
_entity_poly.type
_entity_poly.pdbx_seq_one_letter_code
_entity_poly.pdbx_strand_id
1 'polypeptide(L)'
;MMQNKEITKTTLNIKQAYPCTTEILKRVADQFGWEVTTEDREERSGEQLIYWGDVQKIDYVNKQFFDKPGSFIINYFHGFVAVEKKIDHAIALRTMTLLFSKHFDFFLKTWIYPQEYKSLSLETLLNEKEIDGGFPRFIFKPDEESRANGIELFEDTVYIFDKVGAKAGVIQTYLNNPLLWDGYKFDIRSHFVVTSLQPLQIYYSPRTMIRVCTEKFGSTSKQKKMQHITNICFNVSNTEDETSFTRDESELQEMLNQKGYKWA
;
A
#
# COMPACT_ATOMS: atom_id res chain seq x y z
N MET A 1 16.77 -28.05 -21.93
CA MET A 1 17.08 -27.09 -23.00
C MET A 1 15.79 -26.40 -23.39
N MET A 2 15.56 -25.16 -22.93
CA MET A 2 14.48 -24.34 -23.48
C MET A 2 14.90 -23.99 -24.90
N GLN A 3 14.16 -24.49 -25.89
CA GLN A 3 14.28 -23.95 -27.24
C GLN A 3 13.88 -22.48 -27.16
N ASN A 4 14.77 -21.57 -27.57
CA ASN A 4 14.40 -20.18 -27.84
C ASN A 4 13.36 -20.18 -28.96
N LYS A 5 12.08 -20.30 -28.60
CA LYS A 5 10.98 -20.04 -29.52
C LYS A 5 11.01 -18.54 -29.80
N GLU A 6 11.12 -18.19 -31.06
CA GLU A 6 11.03 -16.80 -31.49
C GLU A 6 9.62 -16.29 -31.15
N ILE A 7 9.54 -15.27 -30.30
CA ILE A 7 8.29 -14.63 -29.91
C ILE A 7 7.89 -13.72 -31.08
N THR A 8 6.83 -14.07 -31.77
CA THR A 8 6.28 -13.33 -32.92
C THR A 8 5.12 -12.41 -32.53
N LYS A 9 4.54 -12.63 -31.35
CA LYS A 9 3.33 -11.95 -30.90
C LYS A 9 3.25 -11.91 -29.38
N THR A 10 2.70 -10.84 -28.82
CA THR A 10 2.37 -10.74 -27.39
C THR A 10 0.88 -10.48 -27.21
N THR A 11 0.28 -11.15 -26.24
CA THR A 11 -1.13 -11.04 -25.91
C THR A 11 -1.29 -10.76 -24.42
N LEU A 12 -2.10 -9.76 -24.07
CA LEU A 12 -2.43 -9.37 -22.71
C LEU A 12 -3.82 -9.90 -22.33
N ASN A 13 -3.88 -10.85 -21.41
CA ASN A 13 -5.12 -11.29 -20.78
C ASN A 13 -5.48 -10.35 -19.63
N ILE A 14 -6.64 -9.70 -19.73
CA ILE A 14 -7.17 -8.75 -18.74
C ILE A 14 -8.45 -9.24 -18.06
N LYS A 15 -8.78 -10.55 -18.17
CA LYS A 15 -10.03 -11.13 -17.62
C LYS A 15 -10.22 -10.81 -16.13
N GLN A 16 -9.12 -10.81 -15.37
CA GLN A 16 -9.12 -10.56 -13.93
C GLN A 16 -8.55 -9.19 -13.54
N ALA A 17 -8.36 -8.29 -14.50
CA ALA A 17 -7.94 -6.93 -14.22
C ALA A 17 -8.99 -6.19 -13.38
N TYR A 18 -8.53 -5.26 -12.55
CA TYR A 18 -9.45 -4.37 -11.83
C TYR A 18 -10.20 -3.48 -12.84
N PRO A 19 -11.50 -3.21 -12.63
CA PRO A 19 -12.26 -2.33 -13.53
C PRO A 19 -11.61 -0.96 -13.74
N CYS A 20 -10.96 -0.41 -12.70
CA CYS A 20 -10.26 0.87 -12.78
C CYS A 20 -8.95 0.82 -13.60
N THR A 21 -8.37 -0.36 -13.85
CA THR A 21 -7.13 -0.52 -14.62
C THR A 21 -7.38 -1.03 -16.04
N THR A 22 -8.56 -1.55 -16.35
CA THR A 22 -8.87 -2.14 -17.66
C THR A 22 -8.58 -1.22 -18.84
N GLU A 23 -9.02 0.04 -18.78
CA GLU A 23 -8.84 0.98 -19.90
C GLU A 23 -7.38 1.41 -20.08
N ILE A 24 -6.62 1.57 -18.99
CA ILE A 24 -5.20 1.88 -19.11
C ILE A 24 -4.41 0.68 -19.65
N LEU A 25 -4.78 -0.55 -19.29
CA LEU A 25 -4.14 -1.77 -19.80
C LEU A 25 -4.37 -1.93 -21.30
N LYS A 26 -5.57 -1.63 -21.81
CA LYS A 26 -5.85 -1.63 -23.26
C LYS A 26 -4.99 -0.61 -23.99
N ARG A 27 -4.88 0.63 -23.48
CA ARG A 27 -4.02 1.66 -24.07
C ARG A 27 -2.54 1.26 -24.10
N VAL A 28 -2.07 0.59 -23.04
CA VAL A 28 -0.71 0.03 -23.00
C VAL A 28 -0.56 -1.06 -24.07
N ALA A 29 -1.50 -2.00 -24.16
CA ALA A 29 -1.47 -3.04 -25.18
C ALA A 29 -1.42 -2.43 -26.60
N ASP A 30 -2.27 -1.45 -26.89
CA ASP A 30 -2.29 -0.75 -28.17
C ASP A 30 -0.94 -0.07 -28.46
N GLN A 31 -0.33 0.60 -27.47
CA GLN A 31 0.96 1.26 -27.62
C GLN A 31 2.10 0.29 -27.96
N PHE A 32 2.06 -0.92 -27.42
CA PHE A 32 3.07 -1.96 -27.68
C PHE A 32 2.69 -2.91 -28.83
N GLY A 33 1.54 -2.70 -29.49
CA GLY A 33 1.04 -3.58 -30.55
C GLY A 33 0.67 -4.98 -30.05
N TRP A 34 0.25 -5.10 -28.79
CA TRP A 34 -0.19 -6.34 -28.18
C TRP A 34 -1.68 -6.57 -28.44
N GLU A 35 -2.07 -7.84 -28.57
CA GLU A 35 -3.50 -8.18 -28.57
C GLU A 35 -4.05 -8.23 -27.14
N VAL A 36 -5.34 -7.95 -26.99
CA VAL A 36 -6.04 -8.04 -25.70
C VAL A 36 -7.01 -9.22 -25.74
N THR A 37 -7.05 -10.01 -24.68
CA THR A 37 -7.99 -11.12 -24.53
C THR A 37 -8.61 -11.16 -23.13
N THR A 38 -9.75 -11.83 -23.03
CA THR A 38 -10.40 -12.21 -21.76
C THR A 38 -10.59 -13.72 -21.66
N GLU A 39 -9.95 -14.48 -22.55
CA GLU A 39 -10.03 -15.93 -22.59
C GLU A 39 -8.89 -16.56 -21.78
N ASP A 40 -9.23 -17.43 -20.83
CA ASP A 40 -8.23 -18.23 -20.13
C ASP A 40 -7.86 -19.42 -21.01
N ARG A 41 -6.60 -19.44 -21.48
CA ARG A 41 -6.10 -20.47 -22.40
C ARG A 41 -4.59 -20.63 -22.32
N GLU A 42 -4.10 -21.71 -22.92
CA GLU A 42 -2.67 -21.92 -23.09
C GLU A 42 -2.08 -20.97 -24.14
N GLU A 43 -0.78 -20.68 -23.98
CA GLU A 43 0.02 -19.90 -24.91
C GLU A 43 0.13 -20.64 -26.25
N ARG A 44 -0.12 -19.94 -27.37
CA ARG A 44 0.02 -20.51 -28.72
C ARG A 44 1.48 -20.51 -29.16
N SER A 45 1.81 -21.33 -30.15
CA SER A 45 3.17 -21.32 -30.70
C SER A 45 3.56 -19.94 -31.23
N GLY A 46 4.69 -19.40 -30.77
CA GLY A 46 5.20 -18.09 -31.17
C GLY A 46 4.52 -16.90 -30.47
N GLU A 47 3.61 -17.15 -29.53
CA GLU A 47 2.97 -16.13 -28.70
C GLU A 47 3.68 -16.02 -27.35
N GLN A 48 3.70 -14.82 -26.76
CA GLN A 48 3.92 -14.60 -25.34
C GLN A 48 2.60 -14.16 -24.70
N LEU A 49 2.08 -14.93 -23.75
CA LEU A 49 0.84 -14.61 -23.05
C LEU A 49 1.14 -13.99 -21.67
N ILE A 50 0.69 -12.74 -21.48
CA ILE A 50 0.78 -12.00 -20.23
C ILE A 50 -0.59 -12.05 -19.53
N TYR A 51 -0.61 -12.50 -18.30
CA TYR A 51 -1.77 -12.45 -17.42
C TYR A 51 -1.67 -11.24 -16.49
N TRP A 52 -2.64 -10.33 -16.58
CA TRP A 52 -2.74 -9.17 -15.71
C TRP A 52 -4.03 -9.19 -14.91
N GLY A 53 -3.94 -9.37 -13.59
CA GLY A 53 -5.12 -9.45 -12.75
C GLY A 53 -4.87 -9.43 -11.25
N ASP A 54 -5.97 -9.58 -10.51
CA ASP A 54 -5.96 -9.69 -9.06
C ASP A 54 -5.40 -11.05 -8.61
N VAL A 55 -4.26 -10.99 -7.95
CA VAL A 55 -3.54 -12.07 -7.29
C VAL A 55 -4.43 -13.06 -6.56
N GLN A 56 -5.37 -12.57 -5.75
CA GLN A 56 -6.19 -13.42 -4.90
C GLN A 56 -7.17 -14.27 -5.71
N LYS A 57 -7.51 -13.81 -6.91
CA LYS A 57 -8.36 -14.54 -7.86
C LYS A 57 -7.52 -15.39 -8.80
N ILE A 58 -6.31 -14.97 -9.11
CA ILE A 58 -5.35 -15.72 -9.94
C ILE A 58 -4.98 -17.05 -9.26
N ASP A 59 -4.74 -17.03 -7.94
CA ASP A 59 -4.39 -18.23 -7.16
C ASP A 59 -5.49 -19.29 -7.14
N TYR A 60 -6.77 -18.90 -7.27
CA TYR A 60 -7.91 -19.82 -7.25
C TYR A 60 -8.22 -20.38 -8.64
N VAL A 61 -8.12 -19.56 -9.68
CA VAL A 61 -8.66 -19.92 -11.01
C VAL A 61 -7.69 -20.74 -11.84
N ASN A 62 -6.37 -20.63 -11.61
CA ASN A 62 -5.40 -21.02 -12.65
C ASN A 62 -4.14 -21.78 -12.17
N LYS A 63 -4.14 -22.46 -11.01
CA LYS A 63 -2.96 -23.27 -10.55
C LYS A 63 -2.36 -24.15 -11.66
N GLN A 64 -3.22 -24.81 -12.44
CA GLN A 64 -2.82 -25.69 -13.54
C GLN A 64 -2.01 -25.01 -14.67
N PHE A 65 -2.13 -23.69 -14.85
CA PHE A 65 -1.38 -22.94 -15.86
C PHE A 65 -0.01 -22.51 -15.35
N PHE A 66 0.14 -22.30 -14.03
CA PHE A 66 1.39 -21.87 -13.40
C PHE A 66 2.35 -23.03 -13.10
N ASP A 67 1.86 -24.27 -13.11
CA ASP A 67 2.68 -25.47 -12.92
C ASP A 67 3.51 -25.85 -14.18
N LYS A 68 3.26 -25.20 -15.33
CA LYS A 68 4.02 -25.41 -16.58
C LYS A 68 5.21 -24.44 -16.67
N PRO A 69 6.46 -24.93 -16.68
CA PRO A 69 7.64 -24.06 -16.77
C PRO A 69 7.69 -23.30 -18.11
N GLY A 70 7.85 -21.97 -18.04
CA GLY A 70 8.31 -21.15 -19.16
C GLY A 70 7.27 -20.67 -20.17
N SER A 71 5.98 -20.66 -19.84
CA SER A 71 4.91 -20.32 -20.80
C SER A 71 4.06 -19.09 -20.47
N PHE A 72 4.25 -18.39 -19.35
CA PHE A 72 3.42 -17.23 -19.00
C PHE A 72 4.18 -16.16 -18.23
N ILE A 73 3.80 -14.90 -18.45
CA ILE A 73 4.19 -13.76 -17.61
C ILE A 73 2.97 -13.36 -16.78
N ILE A 74 3.17 -13.09 -15.50
CA ILE A 74 2.12 -12.69 -14.56
C ILE A 74 2.59 -11.42 -13.83
N ASN A 75 1.67 -10.51 -13.54
CA ASN A 75 1.94 -9.24 -12.86
C ASN A 75 2.16 -9.37 -11.33
N TYR A 76 2.63 -10.54 -10.86
CA TYR A 76 2.70 -10.88 -9.44
C TYR A 76 3.74 -11.98 -9.14
N PHE A 77 4.35 -11.91 -7.95
CA PHE A 77 5.23 -12.95 -7.42
C PHE A 77 4.51 -13.80 -6.39
N HIS A 78 4.52 -15.12 -6.59
CA HIS A 78 3.94 -16.04 -5.61
C HIS A 78 4.55 -15.82 -4.21
N GLY A 79 3.70 -15.76 -3.18
CA GLY A 79 4.13 -15.49 -1.80
C GLY A 79 4.20 -14.01 -1.38
N PHE A 80 4.01 -13.04 -2.29
CA PHE A 80 3.97 -11.62 -1.91
C PHE A 80 2.81 -11.26 -0.97
N VAL A 81 1.76 -12.08 -0.86
CA VAL A 81 0.64 -11.90 0.08
C VAL A 81 1.16 -11.67 1.50
N ALA A 82 2.27 -12.33 1.86
CA ALA A 82 2.94 -12.21 3.16
C ALA A 82 3.47 -10.80 3.47
N VAL A 83 3.53 -9.88 2.50
CA VAL A 83 3.87 -8.47 2.72
C VAL A 83 2.75 -7.50 2.33
N GLU A 84 1.63 -7.98 1.78
CA GLU A 84 0.47 -7.16 1.41
C GLU A 84 -0.53 -6.97 2.56
N LYS A 85 -0.70 -8.00 3.39
CA LYS A 85 -1.57 -7.95 4.57
C LYS A 85 -0.88 -7.16 5.68
N LYS A 86 -1.63 -6.33 6.40
CA LYS A 86 -1.07 -5.42 7.41
C LYS A 86 -0.48 -6.18 8.58
N ILE A 87 -1.11 -7.28 8.98
CA ILE A 87 -0.63 -8.18 10.04
C ILE A 87 0.69 -8.82 9.63
N ASP A 88 0.73 -9.51 8.48
CA ASP A 88 1.94 -10.20 8.01
C ASP A 88 3.08 -9.22 7.75
N HIS A 89 2.79 -8.08 7.15
CA HIS A 89 3.76 -7.00 6.94
C HIS A 89 4.30 -6.45 8.27
N ALA A 90 3.45 -6.26 9.28
CA ALA A 90 3.89 -5.83 10.60
C ALA A 90 4.79 -6.89 11.27
N ILE A 91 4.48 -8.18 11.13
CA ILE A 91 5.32 -9.27 11.63
C ILE A 91 6.69 -9.26 10.93
N ALA A 92 6.70 -9.12 9.61
CA ALA A 92 7.94 -9.05 8.82
C ALA A 92 8.80 -7.85 9.23
N LEU A 93 8.23 -6.64 9.28
CA LEU A 93 8.98 -5.44 9.66
C LEU A 93 9.44 -5.47 11.13
N ARG A 94 8.62 -5.96 12.07
CA ARG A 94 9.06 -6.15 13.47
C ARG A 94 10.24 -7.10 13.57
N THR A 95 10.20 -8.20 12.82
CA THR A 95 11.31 -9.16 12.77
C THR A 95 12.57 -8.49 12.23
N MET A 96 12.45 -7.72 11.16
CA MET A 96 13.59 -6.97 10.59
C MET A 96 14.11 -5.88 11.52
N THR A 97 13.26 -5.17 12.26
CA THR A 97 13.68 -4.20 13.29
C THR A 97 14.44 -4.88 14.43
N LEU A 98 14.06 -6.10 14.83
CA LEU A 98 14.79 -6.87 15.84
C LEU A 98 16.16 -7.33 15.36
N LEU A 99 16.25 -7.81 14.11
CA LEU A 99 17.49 -8.34 13.53
C LEU A 99 18.46 -7.24 13.06
N PHE A 100 17.92 -6.13 12.54
CA PHE A 100 18.65 -5.07 11.83
C PHE A 100 18.18 -3.68 12.25
N SER A 101 18.12 -3.42 13.55
CA SER A 101 17.55 -2.20 14.14
C SER A 101 18.05 -0.89 13.52
N LYS A 102 19.34 -0.79 13.17
CA LYS A 102 19.92 0.41 12.52
C LYS A 102 19.42 0.68 11.11
N HIS A 103 18.83 -0.31 10.44
CA HIS A 103 18.32 -0.19 9.07
C HIS A 103 16.78 -0.13 9.01
N PHE A 104 16.11 -0.47 10.11
CA PHE A 104 14.65 -0.60 10.22
C PHE A 104 14.09 0.23 11.39
N ASP A 105 14.72 1.37 11.68
CA ASP A 105 14.25 2.36 12.67
C ASP A 105 13.11 3.25 12.13
N PHE A 106 12.78 3.13 10.84
CA PHE A 106 11.67 3.82 10.19
C PHE A 106 10.29 3.22 10.53
N PHE A 107 10.22 1.99 11.05
CA PHE A 107 8.95 1.34 11.33
C PHE A 107 8.46 1.65 12.75
N LEU A 108 7.30 2.31 12.84
CA LEU A 108 6.69 2.66 14.12
C LEU A 108 6.21 1.40 14.86
N LYS A 109 6.25 1.48 16.21
CA LYS A 109 5.81 0.39 17.08
C LYS A 109 4.38 -0.03 16.74
N THR A 110 4.20 -1.34 16.55
CA THR A 110 2.98 -1.94 16.02
C THR A 110 2.66 -3.23 16.76
N TRP A 111 1.38 -3.43 17.07
CA TRP A 111 0.82 -4.59 17.75
C TRP A 111 -0.24 -5.26 16.86
N ILE A 112 -0.26 -6.58 16.87
CA ILE A 112 -1.27 -7.42 16.21
C ILE A 112 -2.51 -7.48 17.09
N TYR A 113 -3.64 -7.07 16.52
CA TYR A 113 -4.91 -6.99 17.23
C TYR A 113 -5.86 -8.08 16.72
N PRO A 114 -6.60 -8.78 17.62
CA PRO A 114 -6.73 -8.55 19.06
C PRO A 114 -5.69 -9.24 19.96
N GLN A 115 -4.78 -10.05 19.41
CA GLN A 115 -3.91 -10.95 20.16
C GLN A 115 -3.00 -10.24 21.17
N GLU A 116 -2.45 -9.08 20.81
CA GLU A 116 -1.52 -8.30 21.64
C GLU A 116 -2.20 -7.14 22.37
N TYR A 117 -3.54 -7.05 22.35
CA TYR A 117 -4.27 -5.92 22.96
C TYR A 117 -3.98 -5.77 24.46
N LYS A 118 -3.98 -6.87 25.22
CA LYS A 118 -3.68 -6.84 26.66
C LYS A 118 -2.27 -6.31 26.95
N SER A 119 -1.29 -6.75 26.16
CA SER A 119 0.10 -6.29 26.29
C SER A 119 0.22 -4.79 25.98
N LEU A 120 -0.46 -4.33 24.93
CA LEU A 120 -0.56 -2.91 24.59
C LEU A 120 -1.19 -2.08 25.73
N SER A 121 -2.31 -2.54 26.31
CA SER A 121 -2.98 -1.83 27.41
C SER A 121 -2.09 -1.72 28.65
N LEU A 122 -1.43 -2.83 29.03
CA LEU A 122 -0.50 -2.84 30.17
C LEU A 122 0.69 -1.92 29.93
N GLU A 123 1.30 -1.98 28.74
CA GLU A 123 2.41 -1.11 28.38
C GLU A 123 2.02 0.38 28.42
N THR A 124 0.83 0.70 27.93
CA THR A 124 0.33 2.08 27.92
C THR A 124 0.09 2.60 29.34
N LEU A 125 -0.47 1.75 30.21
CA LEU A 125 -0.71 2.07 31.62
C LEU A 125 0.60 2.28 32.40
N LEU A 126 1.65 1.54 32.10
CA LEU A 126 2.95 1.68 32.80
C LEU A 126 3.76 2.90 32.32
N ASN A 127 3.49 3.39 31.11
CA ASN A 127 4.24 4.49 30.49
C ASN A 127 3.41 5.78 30.51
N GLU A 128 2.80 6.14 31.65
CA GLU A 128 2.06 7.39 31.87
C GLU A 128 2.90 8.64 31.53
N LYS A 129 3.00 8.94 30.24
CA LYS A 129 3.38 10.24 29.73
C LYS A 129 2.13 11.10 29.70
N GLU A 130 2.29 12.39 30.02
CA GLU A 130 1.22 13.37 29.88
C GLU A 130 0.52 13.19 28.53
N ILE A 131 -0.81 13.07 28.61
CA ILE A 131 -1.67 12.99 27.44
C ILE A 131 -1.55 14.34 26.75
N ASP A 132 -0.96 14.36 25.56
CA ASP A 132 -0.80 15.56 24.74
C ASP A 132 -2.18 16.03 24.25
N GLY A 133 -2.89 16.79 25.09
CA GLY A 133 -4.05 17.61 24.74
C GLY A 133 -5.24 16.93 24.05
N GLY A 134 -5.31 15.59 24.04
CA GLY A 134 -6.30 14.83 23.28
C GLY A 134 -5.87 14.44 21.85
N PHE A 135 -4.59 14.51 21.50
CA PHE A 135 -4.11 14.08 20.19
C PHE A 135 -4.07 12.54 20.06
N PRO A 136 -4.41 11.96 18.89
CA PRO A 136 -4.31 10.51 18.70
C PRO A 136 -2.90 9.96 18.97
N ARG A 137 -2.83 8.90 19.78
CA ARG A 137 -1.61 8.15 20.12
C ARG A 137 -1.50 6.85 19.33
N PHE A 138 -2.62 6.29 18.90
CA PHE A 138 -2.70 5.04 18.18
C PHE A 138 -3.61 5.15 16.97
N ILE A 139 -3.29 4.35 15.95
CA ILE A 139 -4.13 4.15 14.77
C ILE A 139 -4.39 2.65 14.61
N PHE A 140 -5.67 2.28 14.55
CA PHE A 140 -6.10 0.95 14.15
C PHE A 140 -6.27 0.88 12.64
N LYS A 141 -5.73 -0.17 12.05
CA LYS A 141 -5.85 -0.46 10.62
C LYS A 141 -6.33 -1.91 10.46
N PRO A 142 -7.57 -2.14 10.00
CA PRO A 142 -8.07 -3.50 9.80
C PRO A 142 -7.27 -4.22 8.72
N ASP A 143 -7.06 -5.53 8.89
CA ASP A 143 -6.17 -6.29 8.01
C ASP A 143 -6.75 -6.42 6.59
N GLU A 144 -8.02 -6.81 6.52
CA GLU A 144 -8.77 -7.12 5.31
C GLU A 144 -9.41 -5.90 4.61
N GLU A 145 -9.13 -4.68 5.06
CA GLU A 145 -9.74 -3.47 4.51
C GLU A 145 -8.76 -2.61 3.71
N SER A 146 -9.28 -1.87 2.74
CA SER A 146 -8.54 -0.88 1.96
C SER A 146 -9.30 0.46 1.94
N ARG A 147 -8.75 1.46 1.23
CA ARG A 147 -9.41 2.77 1.05
C ARG A 147 -9.73 3.54 2.35
N ALA A 148 -8.94 3.30 3.40
CA ALA A 148 -9.15 3.83 4.75
C ALA A 148 -10.43 3.36 5.46
N ASN A 149 -11.12 2.35 4.92
CA ASN A 149 -12.28 1.76 5.58
C ASN A 149 -11.89 1.13 6.92
N GLY A 150 -12.66 1.44 7.95
CA GLY A 150 -12.46 0.92 9.31
C GLY A 150 -11.21 1.43 10.03
N ILE A 151 -10.50 2.44 9.49
CA ILE A 151 -9.42 3.10 10.23
C ILE A 151 -10.01 3.92 11.37
N GLU A 152 -9.48 3.71 12.57
CA GLU A 152 -9.86 4.43 13.79
C GLU A 152 -8.64 4.99 14.49
N LEU A 153 -8.80 6.16 15.11
CA LEU A 153 -7.76 6.88 15.84
C LEU A 153 -8.10 6.87 17.33
N PHE A 154 -7.10 6.58 18.15
CA PHE A 154 -7.26 6.43 19.59
C PHE A 154 -6.23 7.26 20.35
N GLU A 155 -6.70 7.99 21.36
CA GLU A 155 -5.83 8.62 22.37
C GLU A 155 -5.46 7.60 23.44
N ASP A 156 -6.38 6.70 23.78
CA ASP A 156 -6.22 5.68 24.81
C ASP A 156 -6.64 4.31 24.28
N THR A 157 -5.96 3.29 24.77
CA THR A 157 -6.25 1.88 24.55
C THR A 157 -7.61 1.44 25.09
N VAL A 158 -8.13 2.06 26.16
CA VAL A 158 -9.36 1.64 26.86
C VAL A 158 -10.56 1.50 25.92
N TYR A 159 -10.70 2.41 24.94
CA TYR A 159 -11.86 2.45 24.03
C TYR A 159 -11.67 1.67 22.73
N ILE A 160 -10.52 1.00 22.54
CA ILE A 160 -10.24 0.30 21.28
C ILE A 160 -11.25 -0.83 21.08
N PHE A 161 -11.39 -1.72 22.06
CA PHE A 161 -12.29 -2.86 21.94
C PHE A 161 -13.75 -2.44 21.69
N ASP A 162 -14.23 -1.41 22.37
CA ASP A 162 -15.58 -0.87 22.20
C ASP A 162 -15.84 -0.36 20.77
N LYS A 163 -14.81 0.17 20.10
CA LYS A 163 -14.94 0.74 18.76
C LYS A 163 -14.71 -0.27 17.64
N VAL A 164 -13.74 -1.17 17.78
CA VAL A 164 -13.34 -2.08 16.67
C VAL A 164 -13.69 -3.54 16.93
N GLY A 165 -14.20 -3.88 18.12
CA GLY A 165 -14.60 -5.24 18.48
C GLY A 165 -13.45 -6.23 18.33
N ALA A 166 -13.74 -7.45 17.87
CA ALA A 166 -12.73 -8.47 17.59
C ALA A 166 -12.15 -8.41 16.16
N LYS A 167 -12.34 -7.31 15.43
CA LYS A 167 -11.89 -7.21 14.03
C LYS A 167 -10.37 -7.28 13.96
N ALA A 168 -9.83 -8.27 13.23
CA ALA A 168 -8.39 -8.44 13.09
C ALA A 168 -7.74 -7.26 12.35
N GLY A 169 -6.57 -6.85 12.84
CA GLY A 169 -5.82 -5.75 12.25
C GLY A 169 -4.55 -5.46 13.02
N VAL A 170 -4.01 -4.27 12.78
CA VAL A 170 -2.86 -3.76 13.52
C VAL A 170 -3.23 -2.49 14.27
N ILE A 171 -2.71 -2.36 15.48
CA ILE A 171 -2.65 -1.08 16.18
C ILE A 171 -1.22 -0.60 16.05
N GLN A 172 -1.02 0.63 15.62
CA GLN A 172 0.30 1.23 15.45
C GLN A 172 0.36 2.56 16.19
N THR A 173 1.52 2.92 16.72
CA THR A 173 1.75 4.28 17.24
C THR A 173 1.46 5.29 16.15
N TYR A 174 0.68 6.32 16.47
CA TYR A 174 0.34 7.39 15.55
C TYR A 174 1.50 8.40 15.48
N LEU A 175 1.88 8.79 14.26
CA LEU A 175 2.86 9.86 14.04
C LEU A 175 2.19 11.22 14.27
N ASN A 176 2.38 11.78 15.46
CA ASN A 176 1.74 13.03 15.89
C ASN A 176 2.49 14.30 15.45
N ASN A 177 3.77 14.19 15.06
CA ASN A 177 4.57 15.27 14.51
C ASN A 177 4.98 15.00 13.05
N PRO A 178 4.03 14.91 12.10
CA PRO A 178 4.36 14.70 10.70
C PRO A 178 4.94 15.98 10.08
N LEU A 179 5.75 15.82 9.02
CA LEU A 179 6.06 16.93 8.13
C LEU A 179 4.77 17.42 7.47
N LEU A 180 4.57 18.74 7.46
CA LEU A 180 3.38 19.37 6.91
C LEU A 180 3.71 20.16 5.65
N TRP A 181 2.83 20.05 4.66
CA TRP A 181 2.79 20.88 3.46
C TRP A 181 1.79 22.01 3.69
N ASP A 182 2.26 23.24 3.91
CA ASP A 182 1.41 24.41 4.19
C ASP A 182 0.37 24.21 5.31
N GLY A 183 0.74 23.41 6.31
CA GLY A 183 -0.12 23.04 7.44
C GLY A 183 -1.00 21.82 7.19
N TYR A 184 -0.93 21.17 6.03
CA TYR A 184 -1.66 19.95 5.70
C TYR A 184 -0.77 18.72 5.87
N LYS A 185 -1.34 17.65 6.42
CA LYS A 185 -0.68 16.34 6.46
C LYS A 185 -0.66 15.75 5.05
N PHE A 186 0.40 15.04 4.69
CA PHE A 186 0.49 14.32 3.43
C PHE A 186 1.14 12.95 3.60
N ASP A 187 0.96 12.10 2.58
CA ASP A 187 1.75 10.89 2.40
C ASP A 187 2.31 10.79 0.99
N ILE A 188 3.34 9.97 0.83
CA ILE A 188 4.03 9.75 -0.44
C ILE A 188 3.63 8.38 -0.98
N ARG A 189 3.06 8.35 -2.19
CA ARG A 189 2.81 7.13 -2.95
C ARG A 189 3.87 6.96 -4.04
N SER A 190 4.81 6.08 -3.77
CA SER A 190 5.81 5.64 -4.73
C SER A 190 5.43 4.30 -5.36
N HIS A 191 5.83 4.09 -6.61
CA HIS A 191 5.59 2.86 -7.35
C HIS A 191 6.91 2.17 -7.64
N PHE A 192 6.98 0.88 -7.30
CA PHE A 192 8.11 0.02 -7.57
C PHE A 192 7.66 -1.15 -8.43
N VAL A 193 8.50 -1.57 -9.38
CA VAL A 193 8.30 -2.79 -10.18
C VAL A 193 9.43 -3.75 -9.83
N VAL A 194 9.08 -4.88 -9.25
CA VAL A 194 10.01 -6.01 -9.10
C VAL A 194 9.93 -6.83 -10.38
N THR A 195 11.05 -7.08 -11.06
CA THR A 195 11.07 -7.89 -12.29
C THR A 195 11.74 -9.24 -12.10
N SER A 196 12.55 -9.38 -11.05
CA SER A 196 13.22 -10.63 -10.70
C SER A 196 13.49 -10.67 -9.21
N LEU A 197 13.39 -11.85 -8.62
CA LEU A 197 13.81 -12.13 -7.23
C LEU A 197 15.21 -12.73 -7.16
N GLN A 198 15.70 -13.29 -8.26
CA GLN A 198 17.00 -13.97 -8.31
C GLN A 198 17.67 -13.82 -9.68
N PRO A 199 18.59 -12.84 -9.85
CA PRO A 199 18.95 -11.81 -8.86
C PRO A 199 17.80 -10.82 -8.62
N LEU A 200 17.74 -10.23 -7.42
CA LEU A 200 16.73 -9.23 -7.09
C LEU A 200 16.89 -8.00 -8.00
N GLN A 201 15.83 -7.65 -8.73
CA GLN A 201 15.77 -6.48 -9.61
C GLN A 201 14.50 -5.69 -9.30
N ILE A 202 14.70 -4.44 -8.89
CA ILE A 202 13.64 -3.51 -8.49
C ILE A 202 13.85 -2.20 -9.23
N TYR A 203 12.79 -1.69 -9.87
CA TYR A 203 12.77 -0.41 -10.55
C TYR A 203 11.84 0.55 -9.81
N TYR A 204 12.30 1.78 -9.60
CA TYR A 204 11.51 2.87 -9.03
C TYR A 204 10.91 3.72 -10.16
N SER A 205 9.63 4.06 -10.05
CA SER A 205 9.00 5.02 -10.95
C SER A 205 9.18 6.45 -10.45
N PRO A 206 9.70 7.39 -11.27
CA PRO A 206 9.85 8.80 -10.90
C PRO A 206 8.49 9.53 -10.85
N ARG A 207 7.38 8.86 -11.14
CA ARG A 207 6.03 9.41 -11.02
C ARG A 207 5.44 9.11 -9.64
N THR A 208 6.12 9.60 -8.61
CA THR A 208 5.62 9.55 -7.23
C THR A 208 4.48 10.55 -7.07
N MET A 209 3.40 10.12 -6.40
CA MET A 209 2.22 10.94 -6.14
C MET A 209 2.16 11.27 -4.65
N ILE A 210 2.15 12.56 -4.33
CA ILE A 210 1.96 13.05 -2.97
C ILE A 210 0.48 13.26 -2.76
N ARG A 211 -0.08 12.71 -1.69
CA ARG A 211 -1.50 12.81 -1.36
C ARG A 211 -1.64 13.70 -0.13
N VAL A 212 -2.26 14.85 -0.32
CA VAL A 212 -2.40 15.88 0.72
C VAL A 212 -3.81 15.78 1.33
N CYS A 213 -3.91 15.93 2.64
CA CYS A 213 -5.19 16.07 3.33
C CYS A 213 -5.94 17.34 2.86
N THR A 214 -7.26 17.32 2.93
CA THR A 214 -8.12 18.46 2.56
C THR A 214 -8.31 19.48 3.68
N GLU A 215 -7.96 19.11 4.92
CA GLU A 215 -8.00 19.99 6.09
C GLU A 215 -6.62 20.13 6.74
N LYS A 216 -6.34 21.32 7.28
CA LYS A 216 -5.10 21.59 8.02
C LYS A 216 -4.98 20.68 9.24
N PHE A 217 -3.79 20.13 9.43
CA PHE A 217 -3.42 19.34 10.59
C PHE A 217 -3.36 20.22 11.84
N GLY A 218 -3.82 19.69 12.99
CA GLY A 218 -3.69 20.37 14.28
C GLY A 218 -4.92 20.26 15.19
N SER A 219 -6.03 19.66 14.73
CA SER A 219 -7.13 19.32 15.64
C SER A 219 -6.79 18.11 16.49
N THR A 220 -7.08 18.20 17.79
CA THR A 220 -7.07 17.05 18.72
C THR A 220 -8.31 16.17 18.55
N SER A 221 -9.37 16.67 17.91
CA SER A 221 -10.60 15.90 17.72
C SER A 221 -10.41 14.72 16.74
N LYS A 222 -10.52 13.49 17.26
CA LYS A 222 -10.65 12.23 16.50
C LYS A 222 -11.75 12.25 15.44
N GLN A 223 -12.72 13.15 15.55
CA GLN A 223 -13.83 13.27 14.60
C GLN A 223 -13.39 13.90 13.27
N LYS A 224 -12.27 14.63 13.24
CA LYS A 224 -11.73 15.25 12.02
C LYS A 224 -10.74 14.34 11.30
N LYS A 225 -11.19 13.13 10.97
CA LYS A 225 -10.39 12.11 10.26
C LYS A 225 -9.72 12.66 8.98
N MET A 226 -10.32 13.67 8.32
CA MET A 226 -9.81 14.31 7.09
C MET A 226 -8.47 15.04 7.30
N GLN A 227 -8.14 15.44 8.53
CA GLN A 227 -6.83 16.02 8.87
C GLN A 227 -5.73 14.96 9.05
N HIS A 228 -6.14 13.73 9.36
CA HIS A 228 -5.24 12.67 9.82
C HIS A 228 -5.06 11.54 8.82
N ILE A 229 -6.02 11.36 7.91
CA ILE A 229 -6.06 10.31 6.89
C ILE A 229 -5.98 10.98 5.52
N THR A 230 -4.93 10.68 4.79
CA THR A 230 -4.57 11.28 3.50
C THR A 230 -5.20 10.58 2.30
N ASN A 231 -6.01 9.53 2.53
CA ASN A 231 -6.62 8.78 1.44
C ASN A 231 -7.61 9.65 0.65
N ILE A 232 -7.38 9.78 -0.65
CA ILE A 232 -8.21 10.57 -1.57
C ILE A 232 -9.67 10.14 -1.50
N CYS A 233 -9.97 8.83 -1.47
CA CYS A 233 -11.36 8.34 -1.36
C CYS A 233 -12.07 8.82 -0.09
N PHE A 234 -11.32 9.12 0.97
CA PHE A 234 -11.84 9.66 2.22
C PHE A 234 -11.94 11.20 2.19
N ASN A 235 -11.02 11.86 1.50
CA ASN A 235 -10.92 13.32 1.46
C ASN A 235 -11.80 13.97 0.38
N VAL A 236 -12.16 13.25 -0.68
CA VAL A 236 -12.92 13.77 -1.84
C VAL A 236 -14.43 13.61 -1.68
N SER A 237 -14.93 13.17 -0.52
CA SER A 237 -16.37 13.03 -0.30
C SER A 237 -17.12 14.36 -0.07
N ASN A 238 -16.66 15.51 -0.58
CA ASN A 238 -17.43 16.77 -0.47
C ASN A 238 -17.06 18.01 -1.36
N THR A 239 -16.13 17.98 -2.34
CA THR A 239 -16.02 19.00 -3.45
C THR A 239 -14.79 18.78 -4.35
N GLU A 240 -14.91 19.32 -5.58
CA GLU A 240 -13.94 19.59 -6.67
C GLU A 240 -12.67 18.72 -6.85
N ASP A 241 -12.59 18.10 -8.04
CA ASP A 241 -11.45 17.49 -8.74
C ASP A 241 -10.33 16.85 -7.89
N GLU A 242 -10.20 15.51 -7.96
CA GLU A 242 -9.17 14.71 -7.23
C GLU A 242 -7.73 15.23 -7.44
N THR A 243 -7.49 15.92 -8.56
CA THR A 243 -6.20 16.53 -8.90
C THR A 243 -5.80 17.68 -7.98
N SER A 244 -6.75 18.34 -7.32
CA SER A 244 -6.47 19.49 -6.46
C SER A 244 -5.71 19.13 -5.17
N PHE A 245 -5.75 17.85 -4.76
CA PHE A 245 -5.13 17.33 -3.54
C PHE A 245 -3.99 16.34 -3.79
N THR A 246 -3.53 16.24 -5.04
CA THR A 246 -2.31 15.52 -5.39
C THR A 246 -1.21 16.49 -5.82
N ARG A 247 0.04 16.13 -5.52
CA ARG A 247 1.25 16.85 -5.96
C ARG A 247 2.24 15.86 -6.54
N ASP A 248 3.15 16.33 -7.37
CA ASP A 248 4.21 15.50 -7.95
C ASP A 248 5.54 15.57 -7.17
N GLU A 249 6.48 14.69 -7.54
CA GLU A 249 7.78 14.60 -6.88
C GLU A 249 8.61 15.90 -7.00
N SER A 250 8.47 16.65 -8.10
CA SER A 250 9.21 17.89 -8.30
C SER A 250 8.74 18.97 -7.34
N GLU A 251 7.42 19.09 -7.16
CA GLU A 251 6.82 19.99 -6.17
C GLU A 251 7.29 19.62 -4.75
N LEU A 252 7.36 18.31 -4.43
CA LEU A 252 7.83 17.83 -3.12
C LEU A 252 9.28 18.24 -2.89
N GLN A 253 10.15 18.06 -3.88
CA GLN A 253 11.55 18.48 -3.80
C GLN A 253 11.67 19.98 -3.55
N GLU A 254 10.87 20.80 -4.24
CA GLU A 254 10.86 22.25 -4.04
C GLU A 254 10.45 22.61 -2.60
N MET A 255 9.33 22.06 -2.12
CA MET A 255 8.86 22.28 -0.75
C MET A 255 9.90 21.88 0.30
N LEU A 256 10.56 20.74 0.10
CA LEU A 256 11.63 20.26 0.98
C LEU A 256 12.84 21.19 0.96
N ASN A 257 13.28 21.62 -0.21
CA ASN A 257 14.40 22.55 -0.38
C ASN A 257 14.11 23.90 0.32
N GLN A 258 12.89 24.44 0.16
CA GLN A 258 12.45 25.67 0.83
C GLN A 258 12.48 25.55 2.36
N LYS A 259 12.20 24.35 2.89
CA LYS A 259 12.29 24.04 4.33
C LYS A 259 13.69 23.64 4.79
N GLY A 260 14.70 23.65 3.91
CA GLY A 260 16.08 23.31 4.23
C GLY A 260 16.38 21.81 4.32
N TYR A 261 15.46 20.95 3.86
CA TYR A 261 15.72 19.51 3.73
C TYR A 261 16.47 19.23 2.44
N LYS A 262 17.25 18.14 2.44
CA LYS A 262 17.88 17.60 1.23
C LYS A 262 17.08 16.39 0.76
N TRP A 263 16.58 16.43 -0.47
CA TRP A 263 16.10 15.25 -1.19
C TRP A 263 17.25 14.72 -2.05
N ALA A 264 17.57 13.44 -1.90
CA ALA A 264 18.72 12.79 -2.54
C ALA A 264 18.29 11.99 -3.78
#